data_AF-A0A6V8CD94-F1
#
_entry.id   AF-A0A6V8CD94-F1
#
_cell.length_a   1.000
_cell.length_b   1.000
_cell.length_c   1.000
_cell.angle_alpha   90.00
_cell.angle_beta   90.00
_cell.angle_gamma   90.00
#
_symmetry.space_group_name_H-M   'P 1'
#
loop_
_entity.id
_entity.type
_entity.pdbx_description
1 polymer ?
#
loop_
_entity_poly.entity_id
_entity_poly.type
_entity_poly.pdbx_seq_one_letter_code
_entity_poly.pdbx_strand_id
1 'polypeptide(L)'
;MAEGRWEAWGIAGALLVAQTFVDLVPDGPWGSGAMGTGFLGLAGVGCLYVAWFRRTFSTKGLLPTLDLWDDPAGTWPRVVAVGAVFMLLSYGAGRDEVDAWMPEPAGLVLSLVGLLVLLNGLYVGAVVGPLSEEE
;
A
#
# COMPACT_ATOMS: atom_id res chain seq x y z
N MET A 1 -29.63 6.08 -4.82
CA MET A 1 -28.89 5.27 -5.81
C MET A 1 -27.80 6.14 -6.41
N ALA A 2 -26.53 5.80 -6.21
CA ALA A 2 -25.38 6.59 -6.63
C ALA A 2 -24.25 5.67 -7.11
N GLU A 3 -24.54 4.93 -8.18
CA GLU A 3 -23.67 3.88 -8.71
C GLU A 3 -22.36 4.44 -9.33
N GLY A 4 -22.33 5.70 -9.79
CA GLY A 4 -21.15 6.29 -10.46
C GLY A 4 -20.09 6.97 -9.57
N ARG A 5 -20.23 6.99 -8.24
CA ARG A 5 -19.34 7.79 -7.37
C ARG A 5 -17.95 7.20 -7.11
N TRP A 6 -17.73 5.92 -7.39
CA TRP A 6 -16.44 5.24 -7.12
C TRP A 6 -15.67 4.97 -8.41
N GLU A 7 -16.36 4.76 -9.53
CA GLU A 7 -15.75 4.70 -10.87
C GLU A 7 -15.00 5.99 -11.20
N ALA A 8 -15.55 7.15 -10.81
CA ALA A 8 -14.87 8.44 -10.98
C ALA A 8 -13.52 8.51 -10.25
N TRP A 9 -13.40 7.94 -9.04
CA TRP A 9 -12.13 7.85 -8.32
C TRP A 9 -11.16 6.88 -8.99
N GLY A 10 -11.67 5.79 -9.55
CA GLY A 10 -10.89 4.83 -10.32
C GLY A 10 -10.31 5.45 -11.59
N ILE A 11 -11.12 6.17 -12.35
CA ILE A 11 -10.71 6.87 -13.57
C ILE A 11 -9.73 7.98 -13.23
N ALA A 12 -10.03 8.83 -12.24
CA ALA A 12 -9.13 9.89 -11.80
C ALA A 12 -7.78 9.33 -11.32
N GLY A 13 -7.81 8.26 -10.53
CA GLY A 13 -6.61 7.57 -10.08
C GLY A 13 -5.78 6.99 -11.23
N ALA A 14 -6.43 6.35 -12.20
CA ALA A 14 -5.76 5.80 -13.39
C ALA A 14 -5.12 6.90 -14.25
N LEU A 15 -5.80 8.05 -14.43
CA LEU A 15 -5.24 9.20 -15.14
C LEU A 15 -4.06 9.82 -14.40
N LEU A 16 -4.14 9.95 -13.07
CA LEU A 16 -3.08 10.49 -12.23
C LEU A 16 -1.83 9.58 -12.17
N VAL A 17 -2.01 8.27 -12.31
CA VAL A 17 -0.90 7.33 -12.48
C VAL A 17 -0.38 7.36 -13.92
N ALA A 18 -1.26 7.39 -14.92
CA ALA A 18 -0.85 7.43 -16.32
C ALA A 18 -0.01 8.68 -16.65
N GLN A 19 -0.34 9.83 -16.06
CA GLN A 19 0.44 11.05 -16.26
C GLN A 19 1.85 10.96 -15.68
N THR A 20 2.17 10.03 -14.76
CA THR A 20 3.57 9.88 -14.30
C THR A 20 4.51 9.30 -15.35
N PHE A 21 3.97 8.75 -16.44
CA PHE A 21 4.76 8.24 -17.56
C PHE A 21 5.04 9.31 -18.63
N VAL A 22 4.53 10.53 -18.44
CA VAL A 22 4.68 11.63 -19.37
C VAL A 22 5.15 12.86 -18.59
N ASP A 23 6.14 13.59 -19.09
CA ASP A 23 6.60 14.84 -18.47
C ASP A 23 5.61 15.99 -18.71
N LEU A 24 4.41 15.85 -18.14
CA LEU A 24 3.31 16.82 -18.23
C LEU A 24 3.34 17.84 -17.07
N VAL A 25 4.09 17.54 -16.00
CA VAL A 25 4.08 18.34 -14.77
C VAL A 25 5.12 19.44 -14.85
N PRO A 26 4.71 20.73 -14.87
CA PRO A 26 5.66 21.84 -14.85
C PRO A 26 6.42 21.87 -13.52
N ASP A 27 7.57 22.57 -13.50
CA ASP A 27 8.33 22.79 -12.27
C ASP A 27 7.44 23.47 -11.22
N GLY A 28 6.97 22.68 -10.27
CA GLY A 28 6.07 23.11 -9.22
C GLY A 28 6.78 23.95 -8.16
N PRO A 29 6.10 24.27 -7.04
CA PRO A 29 6.69 25.05 -5.94
C PRO A 29 7.91 24.37 -5.28
N TRP A 30 8.15 23.11 -5.63
CA TRP A 30 9.25 22.26 -5.17
C TRP A 30 10.51 22.38 -6.04
N GLY A 31 10.51 23.24 -7.07
CA GLY A 31 11.68 23.49 -7.93
C GLY A 31 12.09 22.32 -8.83
N SER A 32 11.25 21.28 -8.93
CA SER A 32 11.45 20.16 -9.87
C SER A 32 10.12 19.54 -10.29
N GLY A 33 9.95 19.30 -11.60
CA GLY A 33 8.82 18.56 -12.17
C GLY A 33 8.73 17.11 -11.68
N ALA A 34 9.87 16.46 -11.40
CA ALA A 34 9.93 15.08 -10.92
C ALA A 34 9.24 14.90 -9.56
N MET A 35 9.45 15.82 -8.62
CA MET A 35 8.81 15.77 -7.29
C MET A 35 7.29 15.97 -7.39
N GLY A 36 6.84 16.90 -8.24
CA GLY A 36 5.42 17.12 -8.50
C GLY A 36 4.75 15.89 -9.13
N THR A 37 5.44 15.26 -10.07
CA THR A 37 5.00 14.01 -10.73
C THR A 37 4.84 12.88 -9.72
N GLY A 38 5.82 12.70 -8.82
CA GLY A 38 5.75 11.71 -7.75
C GLY A 38 4.57 11.94 -6.80
N PHE A 39 4.32 13.19 -6.38
CA PHE A 39 3.18 13.52 -5.51
C PHE A 39 1.83 13.22 -6.18
N LEU A 40 1.67 13.59 -7.45
CA LEU A 40 0.46 13.30 -8.23
C LEU A 40 0.27 11.79 -8.43
N GLY A 41 1.36 11.05 -8.68
CA GLY A 41 1.33 9.58 -8.74
C GLY A 41 0.85 8.96 -7.43
N LEU A 42 1.38 9.41 -6.29
CA LEU A 42 0.97 8.95 -4.97
C LEU A 42 -0.51 9.25 -4.70
N ALA A 43 -0.97 10.46 -5.04
CA ALA A 43 -2.37 10.83 -4.95
C ALA A 43 -3.27 9.95 -5.85
N GLY A 44 -2.79 9.61 -7.04
CA GLY A 44 -3.46 8.69 -7.97
C GLY A 44 -3.62 7.28 -7.40
N VAL A 45 -2.56 6.72 -6.83
CA VAL A 45 -2.61 5.42 -6.13
C VAL A 45 -3.59 5.46 -4.96
N GLY A 46 -3.62 6.56 -4.19
CA GLY A 46 -4.62 6.78 -3.15
C GLY A 46 -6.05 6.73 -3.69
N CYS A 47 -6.33 7.42 -4.80
CA CYS A 47 -7.65 7.40 -5.44
C CYS A 47 -8.04 6.00 -5.93
N LEU A 48 -7.10 5.25 -6.51
CA LEU A 48 -7.32 3.86 -6.93
C LEU A 48 -7.64 2.96 -5.75
N TYR A 49 -6.93 3.11 -4.62
CA TYR A 49 -7.23 2.39 -3.39
C TYR A 49 -8.65 2.66 -2.90
N VAL A 50 -9.08 3.93 -2.85
CA VAL A 50 -10.45 4.30 -2.43
C VAL A 50 -11.50 3.70 -3.37
N ALA A 51 -11.26 3.75 -4.68
CA ALA A 51 -12.16 3.19 -5.68
C ALA A 51 -12.31 1.67 -5.51
N TRP A 52 -11.18 0.95 -5.35
CA TRP A 52 -11.16 -0.49 -5.13
C TRP A 52 -11.81 -0.88 -3.79
N PHE A 53 -11.50 -0.16 -2.72
CA PHE A 53 -12.04 -0.44 -1.38
C PHE A 53 -13.57 -0.31 -1.38
N ARG A 54 -14.08 0.80 -1.94
CA ARG A 54 -15.53 1.04 -2.02
C ARG A 54 -16.22 0.06 -2.96
N ARG A 55 -15.56 -0.41 -4.01
CA ARG A 55 -16.07 -1.49 -4.89
C ARG A 55 -16.17 -2.82 -4.15
N THR A 56 -15.15 -3.16 -3.35
CA THR A 56 -15.05 -4.47 -2.69
C THR A 56 -15.98 -4.58 -1.49
N PHE A 57 -16.00 -3.55 -0.62
CA PHE A 57 -16.69 -3.61 0.66
C PHE A 57 -18.00 -2.84 0.71
N SER A 58 -18.34 -2.08 -0.34
CA SER A 58 -19.58 -1.29 -0.48
C SER A 58 -19.95 -0.41 0.74
N THR A 59 -18.97 -0.14 1.60
CA THR A 59 -19.13 0.58 2.87
C THR A 59 -18.46 1.95 2.77
N LYS A 60 -18.91 2.92 3.58
CA LYS A 60 -18.35 4.29 3.59
C LYS A 60 -17.01 4.40 4.32
N GLY A 61 -16.51 3.33 4.93
CA GLY A 61 -15.21 3.27 5.57
C GLY A 61 -14.05 3.32 4.57
N LEU A 62 -12.83 3.50 5.08
CA LEU A 62 -11.57 3.50 4.32
C LEU A 62 -10.55 2.50 4.86
N LEU A 63 -10.79 2.00 6.08
CA LEU A 63 -9.91 1.06 6.77
C LEU A 63 -10.57 -0.32 6.75
N PRO A 64 -9.87 -1.36 6.27
CA PRO A 64 -10.32 -2.72 6.47
C PRO A 64 -10.17 -3.05 7.97
N THR A 65 -11.29 -3.04 8.70
CA THR A 65 -11.34 -3.55 10.07
C THR A 65 -11.17 -5.07 10.08
N LEU A 66 -10.83 -5.63 11.24
CA LEU A 66 -10.68 -7.07 11.43
C LEU A 66 -11.93 -7.85 11.04
N ASP A 67 -13.12 -7.26 11.22
CA ASP A 67 -14.41 -7.85 10.87
C ASP A 67 -14.58 -8.12 9.37
N LEU A 68 -13.74 -7.52 8.52
CA LEU A 68 -13.76 -7.72 7.07
C LEU A 68 -12.86 -8.88 6.62
N TRP A 69 -12.13 -9.52 7.55
CA TRP A 69 -11.32 -10.71 7.28
C TRP A 69 -12.20 -11.96 7.44
N ASP A 70 -12.24 -12.80 6.41
CA ASP A 70 -13.07 -14.03 6.39
C ASP A 70 -12.57 -15.08 7.41
N ASP A 71 -11.26 -15.33 7.44
CA ASP A 71 -10.61 -16.19 8.43
C ASP A 71 -9.35 -15.50 8.98
N PRO A 72 -9.49 -14.65 10.01
CA PRO A 72 -8.35 -13.92 10.56
C PRO A 72 -7.36 -14.87 11.24
N ALA A 73 -7.82 -15.98 11.85
CA ALA A 73 -7.00 -16.97 12.54
C ALA A 73 -6.05 -17.73 11.58
N GLY A 74 -6.53 -18.11 10.39
CA GLY A 74 -5.71 -18.76 9.37
C GLY A 74 -4.91 -17.80 8.47
N THR A 75 -5.33 -16.53 8.38
CA THR A 75 -4.72 -15.57 7.45
C THR A 75 -3.57 -14.77 8.08
N TRP A 76 -3.64 -14.44 9.36
CA TRP A 76 -2.59 -13.64 10.04
C TRP A 76 -1.16 -14.24 9.93
N PRO A 77 -0.93 -15.57 10.03
CA PRO A 77 0.41 -16.12 9.92
C PRO A 77 0.97 -15.97 8.49
N ARG A 78 0.10 -16.04 7.48
CA ARG A 78 0.50 -15.82 6.08
C ARG A 78 0.91 -14.38 5.85
N VAL A 79 0.19 -13.41 6.43
CA VAL A 79 0.53 -11.98 6.33
C VAL A 79 1.87 -11.71 7.01
N VAL A 80 2.12 -12.27 8.19
CA VAL A 80 3.43 -12.18 8.85
C VAL A 80 4.52 -12.81 7.98
N ALA A 81 4.28 -13.97 7.37
CA ALA A 81 5.24 -14.61 6.48
C ALA A 81 5.56 -13.75 5.24
N VAL A 82 4.56 -13.11 4.63
CA VAL A 82 4.77 -12.16 3.53
C VAL A 82 5.62 -10.98 3.99
N GLY A 83 5.30 -10.38 5.14
CA GLY A 83 6.10 -9.29 5.71
C GLY A 83 7.56 -9.70 5.96
N ALA A 84 7.79 -10.92 6.45
CA ALA A 84 9.13 -11.47 6.63
C ALA A 84 9.86 -11.66 5.28
N VAL A 85 9.17 -12.10 4.23
CA VAL A 85 9.74 -12.17 2.87
C VAL A 85 10.18 -10.79 2.39
N PHE A 86 9.36 -9.75 2.58
CA PHE A 86 9.75 -8.38 2.25
C PHE A 86 10.98 -7.90 3.04
N MET A 87 11.11 -8.28 4.31
CA MET A 87 12.31 -7.99 5.11
C MET A 87 13.55 -8.72 4.58
N LEU A 88 13.41 -9.98 4.16
CA LEU A 88 14.49 -10.74 3.54
C LEU A 88 14.92 -10.14 2.20
N LEU A 89 13.96 -9.70 1.37
CA LEU A 89 14.22 -9.02 0.11
C LEU A 89 14.91 -7.67 0.36
N SER A 90 14.44 -6.89 1.33
CA SER A 90 15.09 -5.63 1.73
C SER A 90 16.54 -5.85 2.17
N TYR A 91 16.78 -6.88 2.98
CA TYR A 91 18.12 -7.26 3.41
C TYR A 91 19.01 -7.72 2.24
N GLY A 92 18.44 -8.45 1.28
CA GLY A 92 19.13 -8.84 0.06
C GLY A 92 19.46 -7.66 -0.85
N ALA A 93 18.57 -6.67 -0.95
CA ALA A 93 18.75 -5.47 -1.76
C ALA A 93 19.91 -4.60 -1.25
N GLY A 94 20.20 -4.61 0.06
CA GLY A 94 21.33 -3.90 0.64
C GLY A 94 22.68 -4.61 0.53
N ARG A 95 22.78 -5.72 -0.23
CA ARG A 95 24.07 -6.37 -0.51
C ARG A 95 24.70 -5.82 -1.78
N ASP A 96 26.03 -5.70 -1.74
CA ASP A 96 26.86 -5.10 -2.79
C ASP A 96 26.62 -5.67 -4.21
N GLU A 97 26.18 -6.93 -4.31
CA GLU A 97 25.91 -7.60 -5.59
C GLU A 97 24.59 -7.18 -6.26
N VAL A 98 23.60 -6.73 -5.48
CA VAL A 98 22.24 -6.37 -5.93
C VAL A 98 22.08 -4.85 -6.02
N ASP A 99 22.90 -4.09 -5.30
CA ASP A 99 22.93 -2.62 -5.30
C ASP A 99 23.15 -2.05 -6.72
N ALA A 100 23.90 -2.75 -7.57
CA ALA A 100 24.13 -2.34 -8.96
C ALA A 100 22.87 -2.36 -9.85
N TRP A 101 21.82 -3.10 -9.46
CA TRP A 101 20.59 -3.26 -10.24
C TRP A 101 19.38 -2.55 -9.63
N MET A 102 19.50 -2.04 -8.40
CA MET A 102 18.39 -1.49 -7.64
C MET A 102 18.67 -0.02 -7.27
N PRO A 103 17.67 0.88 -7.32
CA PRO A 103 17.86 2.25 -6.83
C PRO A 103 18.27 2.26 -5.36
N GLU A 104 19.18 3.16 -4.97
CA GLU A 104 19.66 3.33 -3.58
C GLU A 104 18.55 3.28 -2.50
N PRO A 105 17.37 3.91 -2.65
CA PRO A 105 16.34 3.88 -1.61
C PRO A 105 15.45 2.62 -1.63
N ALA A 106 15.63 1.70 -2.58
CA ALA A 106 14.70 0.57 -2.75
C ALA A 106 14.68 -0.38 -1.55
N GLY A 107 15.85 -0.63 -0.94
CA GLY A 107 15.95 -1.43 0.29
C GLY A 107 15.13 -0.83 1.43
N LEU A 108 15.12 0.50 1.57
CA LEU A 108 14.34 1.23 2.59
C LEU A 108 12.84 1.16 2.31
N VAL A 109 12.42 1.25 1.04
CA VAL A 109 11.00 1.09 0.69
C VAL A 109 10.53 -0.34 0.98
N LEU A 110 11.34 -1.34 0.64
CA LEU A 110 11.03 -2.75 0.92
C LEU A 110 10.94 -3.04 2.42
N SER A 111 11.83 -2.48 3.24
CA SER A 111 11.76 -2.65 4.70
C SER A 111 10.54 -1.95 5.29
N LEU A 112 10.20 -0.75 4.82
CA LEU A 112 9.00 -0.04 5.25
C LEU A 112 7.74 -0.86 4.95
N VAL A 113 7.61 -1.36 3.72
CA VAL A 113 6.48 -2.22 3.32
C VAL A 113 6.46 -3.49 4.17
N GLY A 114 7.59 -4.17 4.32
CA GLY A 114 7.70 -5.39 5.12
C GLY A 114 7.31 -5.17 6.58
N LEU A 115 7.75 -4.07 7.19
CA LEU A 115 7.45 -3.74 8.57
C LEU A 115 5.98 -3.40 8.78
N LEU A 116 5.35 -2.65 7.86
CA LEU A 116 3.92 -2.37 7.90
C LEU A 116 3.09 -3.65 7.81
N VAL A 117 3.46 -4.56 6.91
CA VAL A 117 2.79 -5.87 6.75
C VAL A 117 2.97 -6.73 7.99
N LEU A 118 4.18 -6.79 8.55
CA LEU A 118 4.48 -7.52 9.78
C LEU A 118 3.66 -6.98 10.95
N LEU A 119 3.65 -5.67 11.15
CA LEU A 119 2.92 -5.04 12.24
C LEU A 119 1.42 -5.30 12.13
N ASN A 120 0.86 -5.22 10.92
CA ASN A 120 -0.54 -5.53 10.68
C ASN A 120 -0.86 -7.01 10.98
N GLY A 121 -0.04 -7.95 10.50
CA GLY A 121 -0.23 -9.38 10.76
C GLY A 121 -0.08 -9.74 12.23
N LEU A 122 0.90 -9.17 12.92
CA LEU A 122 1.10 -9.35 14.36
C LEU A 122 -0.04 -8.75 15.18
N TYR A 123 -0.56 -7.58 14.79
CA TYR A 123 -1.73 -6.99 15.42
C TYR A 123 -2.95 -7.91 15.33
N VAL A 124 -3.26 -8.42 14.12
CA VAL A 124 -4.36 -9.39 13.93
C VAL A 124 -4.14 -10.64 14.78
N GLY A 125 -2.93 -11.20 14.76
CA GLY A 125 -2.59 -12.38 15.56
C GLY A 125 -2.72 -12.14 17.08
N ALA A 126 -2.37 -10.94 17.56
CA ALA A 126 -2.55 -10.56 18.95
C ALA A 126 -4.03 -10.48 19.33
N VAL A 127 -4.86 -9.84 18.51
CA VAL A 127 -6.31 -9.67 18.77
C VAL A 127 -7.07 -11.00 18.67
N VAL A 128 -6.71 -11.90 17.76
CA VAL A 128 -7.36 -13.21 17.64
C VAL A 128 -6.87 -14.20 18.69
N GLY A 129 -5.65 -14.03 19.20
CA GLY A 129 -5.02 -14.92 20.17
C GLY A 129 -4.99 -14.33 21.59
N PRO A 130 -3.81 -13.88 22.08
CA PRO A 130 -3.61 -13.54 23.49
C PRO A 130 -4.40 -12.33 24.01
N LEU A 131 -4.89 -11.47 23.10
CA LEU A 131 -5.68 -10.28 23.43
C LEU A 131 -7.12 -10.41 22.95
N SER A 132 -7.60 -11.63 22.64
CA SER A 132 -9.02 -11.83 22.40
C SER A 132 -9.78 -11.45 23.66
N GLU A 133 -10.78 -10.58 23.55
CA GLU A 133 -11.69 -10.33 24.66
C GLU A 133 -12.36 -11.67 25.00
N GLU A 134 -12.05 -12.22 26.18
CA GLU A 134 -12.81 -13.33 26.77
C GLU A 134 -14.22 -12.80 27.06
N GLU A 135 -15.20 -13.17 26.24
CA GLU A 135 -16.63 -13.12 26.64
C GLU A 135 -16.93 -14.18 27.71
#